data_AF-A0AAF0Q4D4-F1
#
_entry.id   AF-A0AAF0Q4D4-F1
#
_cell.length_a   1.000
_cell.length_b   1.000
_cell.length_c   1.000
_cell.angle_alpha   90.00
_cell.angle_beta   90.00
_cell.angle_gamma   90.00
#
_symmetry.space_group_name_H-M   'P 1'
#
loop_
_entity.id
_entity.type
_entity.pdbx_description
1 polymer ?
#
loop_
_entity_poly.entity_id
_entity_poly.type
_entity_poly.pdbx_seq_one_letter_code
_entity_poly.pdbx_strand_id
1 'polypeptide(L)' 'MVHNSSELSFLMDVKSKQSLDPILVELKEAVLKKSVEAFSQGGDGVLRYQGRLCV' A
#
# COMPACT_ATOMS: atom_id res chain seq x y z
N MET A 1 0.75 -22.34 18.38
CA MET A 1 0.95 -21.52 17.16
C MET A 1 -0.19 -21.86 16.22
N VAL A 2 -1.23 -21.02 16.13
CA VAL A 2 -2.38 -21.28 15.26
C VAL A 2 -1.89 -21.11 13.83
N HIS A 3 -2.06 -22.16 13.02
CA HIS A 3 -1.57 -22.19 11.65
C HIS A 3 -2.42 -21.25 10.80
N ASN A 4 -1.91 -20.03 10.56
CA ASN A 4 -2.54 -18.96 9.78
C ASN A 4 -2.62 -19.31 8.27
N SER A 5 -2.39 -20.56 7.87
CA SER A 5 -2.31 -20.96 6.47
C SER A 5 -3.63 -20.83 5.72
N SER A 6 -4.76 -21.06 6.39
CA SER A 6 -6.10 -20.94 5.81
C SER A 6 -6.54 -19.49 5.64
N GLU A 7 -6.16 -18.61 6.57
CA GLU A 7 -6.37 -17.16 6.44
C GLU A 7 -5.51 -16.58 5.30
N LEU A 8 -4.27 -17.03 5.18
CA LEU A 8 -3.38 -16.66 4.07
C LEU A 8 -3.89 -17.16 2.71
N SER A 9 -4.37 -18.40 2.61
CA SER A 9 -4.93 -18.92 1.36
C SER A 9 -6.15 -18.13 0.91
N PHE A 10 -7.03 -17.80 1.86
CA PHE A 10 -8.20 -16.96 1.57
C PHE A 10 -7.81 -15.55 1.13
N LEU A 11 -6.83 -14.92 1.80
CA LEU A 11 -6.30 -13.62 1.41
C LEU A 11 -5.70 -13.63 0.00
N MET A 12 -5.00 -14.71 -0.37
CA MET A 12 -4.45 -14.89 -1.71
C MET A 12 -5.55 -15.00 -2.77
N ASP A 13 -6.61 -15.77 -2.50
CA ASP A 13 -7.75 -15.91 -3.39
C ASP A 13 -8.55 -14.61 -3.55
N VAL A 14 -8.71 -13.86 -2.47
CA VAL A 14 -9.34 -12.53 -2.52
C VAL A 14 -8.50 -11.56 -3.35
N LYS A 15 -7.18 -11.51 -3.12
CA LYS A 15 -6.27 -10.63 -3.88
C LYS A 15 -6.24 -10.96 -5.36
N SER A 16 -6.27 -12.24 -5.74
CA SER A 16 -6.25 -12.65 -7.15
C SER A 16 -7.54 -12.28 -7.89
N LYS A 17 -8.68 -12.23 -7.19
CA LYS A 17 -9.97 -11.86 -7.76
C LYS A 17 -10.21 -10.35 -7.79
N GLN A 18 -9.57 -9.56 -6.93
CA GLN A 18 -9.71 -8.09 -6.93
C GLN A 18 -9.27 -7.45 -8.25
N SER A 19 -8.33 -8.05 -8.99
CA SER A 19 -7.92 -7.56 -10.31
C SER A 19 -8.94 -7.79 -11.42
N LEU A 20 -10.02 -8.54 -11.15
CA LEU A 20 -11.13 -8.74 -12.10
C LEU A 20 -12.21 -7.66 -11.98
N ASP A 21 -12.22 -6.92 -10.87
CA ASP A 21 -13.15 -5.81 -10.68
C ASP A 21 -12.56 -4.54 -11.32
N PRO A 22 -13.17 -4.00 -12.39
CA PRO A 22 -12.63 -2.84 -13.10
C PRO A 22 -12.58 -1.58 -12.23
N ILE A 23 -13.49 -1.43 -11.25
CA ILE A 23 -13.49 -0.30 -10.32
C ILE A 23 -12.30 -0.40 -9.37
N LEU A 24 -12.02 -1.60 -8.85
CA LEU A 24 -10.85 -1.81 -7.97
C LEU A 24 -9.53 -1.63 -8.71
N VAL A 25 -9.46 -2.04 -9.98
CA VAL A 25 -8.29 -1.82 -10.83
C VAL A 25 -8.06 -0.32 -11.03
N GLU A 26 -9.09 0.43 -11.43
CA GLU A 26 -9.01 1.88 -11.63
C GLU A 26 -8.61 2.61 -10.35
N LEU A 27 -9.19 2.24 -9.20
CA LEU A 27 -8.83 2.82 -7.89
C LEU A 27 -7.36 2.54 -7.53
N LYS A 28 -6.89 1.30 -7.74
CA LYS A 28 -5.50 0.93 -7.48
C LYS A 28 -4.54 1.73 -8.35
N GLU A 29 -4.84 1.87 -9.64
CA GLU A 29 -4.05 2.70 -10.56
C GLU A 29 -4.08 4.18 -10.17
N ALA A 30 -5.24 4.71 -9.78
CA ALA A 30 -5.38 6.08 -9.32
C ALA A 30 -4.56 6.34 -8.04
N VAL A 31 -4.52 5.40 -7.10
CA VAL A 31 -3.68 5.49 -5.89
C VAL A 31 -2.19 5.42 -6.24
N LEU A 32 -1.78 4.48 -7.09
CA LEU A 32 -0.40 4.35 -7.54
C LEU A 32 0.09 5.60 -8.30
N LYS A 33 -0.76 6.15 -9.17
CA LYS A 33 -0.48 7.38 -9.93
C LYS A 33 -0.48 8.61 -9.04
N LYS A 34 -1.29 8.62 -7.98
CA LYS A 34 -1.24 9.61 -6.90
C LYS A 34 -0.18 9.24 -5.87
N SER A 35 1.01 8.79 -6.29
CA SER A 35 2.17 8.65 -5.40
C SER A 35 2.60 10.02 -4.87
N VAL A 36 1.78 10.59 -3.99
CA VAL A 36 2.16 11.63 -3.08
C VAL A 36 2.98 10.88 -2.06
N GLU A 37 4.30 10.97 -2.18
CA GLU A 37 5.19 10.67 -1.06
C GLU A 37 4.79 11.62 0.06
N ALA A 38 3.86 11.18 0.91
CA ALA A 38 3.43 11.90 2.09
C ALA A 38 4.65 12.23 2.95
N PHE A 39 5.63 11.31 2.94
CA PHE A 39 6.90 11.43 3.61
C PHE A 39 8.04 11.32 2.61
N SER A 40 9.02 12.21 2.73
CA SER A 40 10.31 12.09 2.06
C SER A 40 11.41 11.90 3.09
N GLN A 41 12.45 11.16 2.73
CA GLN A 41 13.65 11.04 3.54
C GLN A 41 14.66 12.10 3.09
N GLY A 42 15.11 12.95 4.01
CA GLY A 42 16.20 13.88 3.76
C GLY A 42 17.54 13.15 3.62
N GLY A 43 18.54 13.81 3.02
CA GLY A 43 19.91 13.27 2.94
C GLY A 43 20.59 13.10 4.31
N ASP A 44 20.00 13.70 5.35
CA ASP A 44 20.31 13.54 6.77
C ASP A 44 19.69 12.28 7.39
N GLY A 45 18.95 11.49 6.60
CA GLY A 45 18.26 10.28 7.05
C GLY A 45 16.91 10.55 7.74
N VAL A 46 16.50 11.82 7.84
CA VAL A 46 15.33 12.26 8.61
C VAL A 46 14.06 12.19 7.76
N LEU A 47 12.97 11.66 8.35
CA LEU A 47 11.66 11.62 7.70
C LEU A 47 10.96 12.98 7.75
N ARG A 48 10.40 13.44 6.62
CA ARG A 48 9.73 14.74 6.52
C ARG A 48 8.34 14.62 5.90
N TYR A 49 7.32 15.12 6.58
CA TYR A 49 5.96 15.25 6.04
C TYR A 49 5.74 16.65 5.47
N GLN A 50 5.52 16.78 4.17
CA GLN A 50 5.36 18.08 3.50
C GLN A 50 6.49 19.08 3.85
N GLY A 51 7.73 18.57 3.97
CA GLY A 51 8.90 19.38 4.34
C GLY A 51 9.07 19.64 5.83
N ARG A 52 8.15 19.20 6.69
CA ARG A 52 8.25 19.34 8.16
C ARG A 52 8.89 18.10 8.78
N LEU A 53 9.78 18.32 9.73
CA LEU A 53 10.42 17.27 10.52
C LEU A 53 9.37 16.39 11.23
N CYS A 54 9.45 15.07 11.06
CA CYS A 54 8.72 14.09 11.86
C CYS A 54 9.67 13.47 12.89
N VAL A 55 9.30 13.53 14.17
CA VAL A 55 10.04 12.96 15.32
C VAL A 55 9.30 11.77 15.89
#